data_AF-A0A7D7VPE0-F1
#
_entry.id   AF-A0A7D7VPE0-F1
#
_cell.length_a   1.000
_cell.length_b   1.000
_cell.length_c   1.000
_cell.angle_alpha   90.00
_cell.angle_beta   90.00
_cell.angle_gamma   90.00
#
_symmetry.space_group_name_H-M   'P 1'
#
loop_
_entity.id
_entity.type
_entity.pdbx_description
1 polymer ?
#
loop_
_entity_poly.entity_id
_entity_poly.type
_entity_poly.pdbx_seq_one_letter_code
_entity_poly.pdbx_strand_id
1 'polypeptide(L)'
;MVMPNRQIINGEPYRYNYQGQELDPEIGKVAFEARLYDPRINRWLTIDPAREFHSPYLAMGNNWARVIDPDGRCTTCPDNAKVGDTFEHTDYGTLTFTESGGWSNDTYGSILDDIVINTGQLQGIDLVYTPIKSLERNFFKEDIKTVVLHRTVSNTAESTMRYWRSKKRAAGTNFLIGKDGTIYQTASINRRTSHLYPTKKQMYPEWYGVYDNQNTIGIEVVGNYKDGKWDELPYKQVVAVHNLLNRLHNKYNMHNEQFFAHETLQRKTAGEGGTVIFALRVYRSMLEPNP
;
A
#
# COMPACT_ATOMS: atom_id res chain seq x y z
N MET A 1 34.62 -6.10 -22.01
CA MET A 1 35.91 -5.51 -21.60
C MET A 1 35.94 -4.08 -22.15
N VAL A 2 36.11 -3.08 -21.29
CA VAL A 2 36.17 -1.67 -21.70
C VAL A 2 37.61 -1.33 -22.05
N MET A 3 37.85 -0.63 -23.16
CA MET A 3 39.22 -0.29 -23.59
C MET A 3 39.83 0.81 -22.70
N PRO A 4 41.11 0.68 -22.28
CA PRO A 4 41.79 1.70 -21.48
C PRO A 4 41.92 3.05 -22.22
N ASN A 5 41.86 4.16 -21.49
CA ASN A 5 42.15 5.55 -21.93
C ASN A 5 41.14 6.26 -22.85
N ARG A 6 39.87 5.83 -22.95
CA ARG A 6 38.88 6.52 -23.81
C ARG A 6 37.80 7.34 -23.09
N GLN A 7 37.92 7.55 -21.79
CA GLN A 7 36.95 8.31 -20.99
C GLN A 7 37.58 9.54 -20.33
N ILE A 8 38.34 10.34 -21.07
CA ILE A 8 38.87 11.62 -20.56
C ILE A 8 38.45 12.72 -21.54
N ILE A 9 37.66 13.69 -21.05
CA ILE A 9 37.34 14.92 -21.79
C ILE A 9 37.90 16.08 -20.97
N ASN A 10 38.80 16.88 -21.56
CA ASN A 10 39.45 18.02 -20.91
C ASN A 10 40.17 17.71 -19.58
N GLY A 11 40.76 16.51 -19.45
CA GLY A 11 41.52 16.13 -18.26
C GLY A 11 40.69 15.50 -17.13
N GLU A 12 39.36 15.45 -17.26
CA GLU A 12 38.46 14.85 -16.29
C GLU A 12 37.83 13.55 -16.83
N PRO A 13 37.54 12.56 -15.97
CA PRO A 13 36.82 11.35 -16.35
C PRO A 13 35.46 11.70 -16.97
N TYR A 14 35.16 11.16 -18.14
CA TYR A 14 33.84 11.33 -18.77
C TYR A 14 32.77 10.68 -17.90
N ARG A 15 31.88 11.50 -17.34
CA ARG A 15 30.93 11.10 -16.28
C ARG A 15 29.69 10.40 -16.81
N TYR A 16 29.25 10.74 -18.02
CA TYR A 16 27.99 10.27 -18.58
C TYR A 16 28.11 8.96 -19.35
N ASN A 17 27.04 8.18 -19.35
CA ASN A 17 27.00 6.84 -19.93
C ASN A 17 25.64 6.60 -20.62
N TYR A 18 24.91 5.56 -20.24
CA TYR A 18 23.67 5.15 -20.90
C TYR A 18 22.56 6.20 -20.69
N GLN A 19 21.88 6.57 -21.78
CA GLN A 19 20.84 7.61 -21.82
C GLN A 19 21.26 8.98 -21.24
N GLY A 20 22.55 9.29 -21.27
CA GLY A 20 23.06 10.56 -20.74
C GLY A 20 23.15 10.61 -19.20
N GLN A 21 22.94 9.49 -18.52
CA GLN A 21 23.01 9.38 -17.07
C GLN A 21 24.44 9.10 -16.59
N GLU A 22 24.77 9.51 -15.37
CA GLU A 22 26.14 9.35 -14.85
C GLU A 22 26.47 7.89 -14.50
N LEU A 23 27.72 7.48 -14.72
CA LEU A 23 28.21 6.21 -14.21
C LEU A 23 28.76 6.42 -12.80
N ASP A 24 28.17 5.75 -11.83
CA ASP A 24 28.69 5.73 -10.47
C ASP A 24 30.05 5.00 -10.44
N PRO A 25 31.14 5.66 -10.01
CA PRO A 25 32.48 5.10 -10.05
C PRO A 25 32.75 4.07 -8.95
N GLU A 26 31.97 4.06 -7.86
CA GLU A 26 32.17 3.14 -6.72
C GLU A 26 31.56 1.77 -7.00
N ILE A 27 30.39 1.73 -7.67
CA ILE A 27 29.66 0.48 -7.95
C ILE A 27 29.62 0.08 -9.42
N GLY A 28 30.05 0.97 -10.33
CA GLY A 28 30.08 0.71 -11.77
C GLY A 28 28.69 0.46 -12.35
N LYS A 29 27.70 1.28 -11.94
CA LYS A 29 26.29 1.23 -12.37
C LYS A 29 25.88 2.59 -12.89
N VAL A 30 24.94 2.60 -13.84
CA VAL A 30 24.44 3.86 -14.39
C VAL A 30 23.40 4.41 -13.42
N ALA A 31 23.64 5.60 -12.88
CA ALA A 31 22.80 6.26 -11.90
C ALA A 31 21.80 7.17 -12.60
N PHE A 32 20.55 6.73 -12.64
CA PHE A 32 19.40 7.57 -12.93
C PHE A 32 18.97 8.23 -11.62
N GLU A 33 18.25 9.34 -11.69
CA GLU A 33 17.83 10.12 -10.52
C GLU A 33 17.10 9.25 -9.47
N ALA A 34 16.32 8.26 -9.93
CA ALA A 34 15.54 7.40 -9.05
C ALA A 34 16.18 6.04 -8.75
N ARG A 35 17.05 5.53 -9.64
CA ARG A 35 17.46 4.12 -9.62
C ARG A 35 18.85 3.91 -10.21
N LEU A 36 19.49 2.83 -9.76
CA LEU A 36 20.71 2.32 -10.35
C LEU A 36 20.38 1.26 -11.41
N TYR A 37 20.89 1.45 -12.61
CA TYR A 37 20.74 0.55 -13.75
C TYR A 37 21.98 -0.32 -13.93
N ASP A 38 21.79 -1.64 -14.07
CA ASP A 38 22.85 -2.55 -14.48
C ASP A 38 22.69 -2.91 -15.97
N PRO A 39 23.48 -2.30 -16.87
CA PRO A 39 23.41 -2.56 -18.31
C PRO A 39 23.86 -3.97 -18.70
N ARG A 40 24.48 -4.76 -17.80
CA ARG A 40 24.92 -6.13 -18.10
C ARG A 40 23.75 -7.11 -18.08
N ILE A 41 22.77 -6.86 -17.22
CA ILE A 41 21.56 -7.66 -17.10
C ILE A 41 20.32 -6.93 -17.62
N ASN A 42 20.48 -5.66 -18.00
CA ASN A 42 19.44 -4.74 -18.45
C ASN A 42 18.25 -4.65 -17.46
N ARG A 43 18.56 -4.46 -16.19
CA ARG A 43 17.58 -4.37 -15.11
C ARG A 43 17.92 -3.23 -14.18
N TRP A 44 16.90 -2.73 -13.52
CA TRP A 44 17.07 -1.92 -12.33
C TRP A 44 17.60 -2.79 -11.20
N LEU A 45 18.52 -2.24 -10.40
CA LEU A 45 19.02 -2.89 -9.20
C LEU A 45 18.11 -2.68 -7.99
N THR A 46 17.23 -1.68 -8.09
CA THR A 46 16.21 -1.36 -7.11
C THR A 46 14.83 -1.46 -7.75
N ILE A 47 13.82 -1.70 -6.91
CA ILE A 47 12.42 -1.79 -7.33
C ILE A 47 11.99 -0.44 -7.93
N ASP A 48 11.25 -0.50 -9.04
CA ASP A 48 10.60 0.66 -9.65
C ASP A 48 9.71 1.44 -8.67
N PRO A 49 10.05 2.69 -8.32
CA PRO A 49 9.19 3.53 -7.50
C PRO A 49 7.81 3.78 -8.13
N ALA A 50 7.72 3.91 -9.46
CA ALA A 50 6.47 4.19 -10.16
C ALA A 50 5.75 2.92 -10.66
N ARG A 51 6.36 1.74 -10.51
CA ARG A 51 5.78 0.43 -10.85
C ARG A 51 5.21 0.37 -12.27
N GLU A 52 5.92 0.94 -13.24
CA GLU A 52 5.44 1.06 -14.61
C GLU A 52 5.16 -0.30 -15.28
N PHE A 53 5.86 -1.36 -14.88
CA PHE A 53 5.76 -2.69 -15.49
C PHE A 53 5.43 -3.81 -14.50
N HIS A 54 5.00 -4.96 -15.04
CA HIS A 54 4.63 -6.15 -14.29
C HIS A 54 5.77 -6.74 -13.43
N SER A 55 7.03 -6.48 -13.79
CA SER A 55 8.20 -6.88 -13.01
C SER A 55 8.89 -5.63 -12.49
N PRO A 56 9.15 -5.54 -11.17
CA PRO A 56 9.66 -4.32 -10.52
C PRO A 56 11.10 -3.97 -10.92
N TYR A 57 11.82 -4.89 -11.55
CA TYR A 57 13.20 -4.69 -11.99
C TYR A 57 13.31 -4.47 -13.50
N LEU A 58 12.17 -4.49 -14.20
CA LEU A 58 12.12 -4.41 -15.64
C LEU A 58 12.41 -2.98 -16.08
N ALA A 59 13.47 -2.83 -16.87
CA ALA A 59 13.92 -1.54 -17.35
C ALA A 59 13.38 -1.26 -18.75
N MET A 60 12.86 -0.04 -18.92
CA MET A 60 12.39 0.49 -20.21
C MET A 60 11.47 -0.47 -20.99
N GLY A 61 10.58 -1.20 -20.31
CA GLY A 61 9.66 -2.13 -20.98
C GLY A 61 10.34 -3.33 -21.66
N ASN A 62 11.56 -3.72 -21.27
CA ASN A 62 12.43 -4.65 -22.01
C ASN A 62 12.77 -4.16 -23.43
N ASN A 63 12.69 -2.84 -23.66
CA ASN A 63 12.89 -2.21 -24.97
C ASN A 63 13.90 -1.06 -24.88
N TRP A 64 15.05 -1.35 -24.25
CA TRP A 64 16.18 -0.44 -24.02
C TRP A 64 16.76 0.26 -25.26
N ALA A 65 16.47 -0.26 -26.45
CA ALA A 65 16.93 0.33 -27.71
C ALA A 65 16.00 1.44 -28.24
N ARG A 66 14.71 1.44 -27.84
CA ARG A 66 13.70 2.37 -28.37
C ARG A 66 13.09 3.28 -27.31
N VAL A 67 13.20 2.90 -26.04
CA VAL A 67 12.54 3.58 -24.93
C VAL A 67 13.58 4.30 -24.08
N ILE A 68 13.34 5.60 -23.87
CA ILE A 68 14.14 6.47 -23.02
C ILE A 68 13.39 6.62 -21.70
N ASP A 69 14.08 6.43 -20.57
CA ASP A 69 13.55 6.65 -19.22
C ASP A 69 14.32 7.83 -18.61
N PRO A 70 13.77 9.05 -18.63
CA PRO A 70 14.52 10.27 -18.33
C PRO A 70 15.07 10.32 -16.90
N ASP A 71 14.29 9.87 -15.92
CA ASP A 71 14.59 9.96 -14.49
C ASP A 71 14.73 8.58 -13.83
N GLY A 72 14.50 7.51 -14.60
CA GLY A 72 14.47 6.17 -14.07
C GLY A 72 13.19 5.89 -13.29
N ARG A 73 12.05 6.52 -13.57
CA ARG A 73 10.76 6.20 -12.94
C ARG A 73 9.70 5.86 -13.97
N CYS A 74 9.65 6.56 -15.09
CA CYS A 74 8.55 6.42 -16.03
C CYS A 74 8.99 6.72 -17.45
N THR A 75 8.78 5.78 -18.37
CA THR A 75 9.22 5.87 -19.76
C THR A 75 8.36 6.77 -20.65
N THR A 76 7.16 7.15 -20.18
CA THR A 76 6.23 8.02 -20.92
C THR A 76 5.98 9.36 -20.24
N CYS A 77 6.61 9.61 -19.08
CA CYS A 77 6.33 10.79 -18.31
C CYS A 77 7.20 11.98 -18.77
N PRO A 78 6.73 13.23 -18.59
CA PRO A 78 7.51 14.42 -18.92
C PRO A 78 8.78 14.54 -18.06
N ASP A 79 9.90 14.88 -18.70
CA ASP A 79 11.17 15.21 -18.05
C ASP A 79 11.06 16.45 -17.14
N ASN A 80 11.84 16.48 -16.05
CA ASN A 80 12.00 17.65 -15.15
C ASN A 80 10.69 18.17 -14.51
N ALA A 81 9.77 17.25 -14.18
CA ALA A 81 8.51 17.57 -13.56
C ALA A 81 8.68 18.30 -12.21
N LYS A 82 7.88 19.33 -11.99
CA LYS A 82 7.80 20.09 -10.74
C LYS A 82 6.54 19.73 -9.99
N VAL A 83 6.59 19.85 -8.66
CA VAL A 83 5.44 19.62 -7.80
C VAL A 83 4.25 20.44 -8.31
N GLY A 84 3.13 19.76 -8.55
CA GLY A 84 1.89 20.34 -9.06
C GLY A 84 1.72 20.25 -10.59
N ASP A 85 2.75 19.85 -11.34
CA ASP A 85 2.61 19.62 -12.78
C ASP A 85 1.60 18.50 -13.06
N THR A 86 0.88 18.56 -14.17
CA THR A 86 -0.10 17.53 -14.57
C THR A 86 0.23 16.89 -15.91
N PHE A 87 -0.09 15.59 -16.06
CA PHE A 87 0.19 14.78 -17.24
C PHE A 87 -0.98 13.85 -17.54
N GLU A 88 -1.44 13.79 -18.79
CA GLU A 88 -2.49 12.87 -19.23
C GLU A 88 -1.89 11.54 -19.69
N HIS A 89 -2.01 10.51 -18.86
CA HIS A 89 -1.58 9.15 -19.20
C HIS A 89 -2.72 8.38 -19.86
N THR A 90 -2.44 7.68 -20.96
CA THR A 90 -3.44 6.94 -21.75
C THR A 90 -4.25 5.93 -20.94
N ASP A 91 -3.60 5.27 -19.96
CA ASP A 91 -4.24 4.25 -19.12
C ASP A 91 -4.69 4.75 -17.73
N TYR A 92 -4.17 5.88 -17.26
CA TYR A 92 -4.34 6.32 -15.86
C TYR A 92 -5.03 7.68 -15.72
N GLY A 93 -5.34 8.37 -16.84
CA GLY A 93 -5.93 9.70 -16.85
C GLY A 93 -4.94 10.77 -16.37
N THR A 94 -5.47 11.88 -15.87
CA THR A 94 -4.65 12.98 -15.33
C THR A 94 -3.87 12.50 -14.10
N LEU A 95 -2.55 12.60 -14.17
CA LEU A 95 -1.59 12.42 -13.08
C LEU A 95 -1.02 13.79 -12.67
N THR A 96 -0.74 13.98 -11.40
CA THR A 96 -0.12 15.18 -10.82
C THR A 96 1.22 14.81 -10.20
N PHE A 97 2.27 15.58 -10.49
CA PHE A 97 3.57 15.38 -9.90
C PHE A 97 3.56 15.87 -8.44
N THR A 98 4.00 15.02 -7.53
CA THR A 98 3.84 15.18 -6.08
C THR A 98 5.12 15.66 -5.41
N GLU A 99 5.00 16.17 -4.18
CA GLU A 99 6.15 16.58 -3.33
C GLU A 99 7.13 15.43 -3.04
N SER A 100 6.70 14.17 -3.22
CA SER A 100 7.54 12.96 -3.09
C SER A 100 8.30 12.60 -4.37
N GLY A 101 8.20 13.41 -5.43
CA GLY A 101 8.98 13.27 -6.66
C GLY A 101 8.41 12.27 -7.67
N GLY A 102 7.10 12.09 -7.76
CA GLY A 102 6.48 11.18 -8.74
C GLY A 102 5.08 11.60 -9.18
N TRP A 103 4.62 11.05 -10.31
CA TRP A 103 3.31 11.29 -10.90
C TRP A 103 2.23 10.40 -10.25
N SER A 104 1.19 11.00 -9.64
CA SER A 104 0.11 10.29 -8.93
C SER A 104 -1.26 10.94 -9.18
N ASN A 105 -2.37 10.24 -8.94
CA ASN A 105 -3.70 10.86 -8.95
C ASN A 105 -4.61 10.36 -7.82
N ASP A 106 -5.75 11.03 -7.63
CA ASP A 106 -6.74 10.73 -6.59
C ASP A 106 -7.34 9.30 -6.68
N THR A 107 -7.06 8.58 -7.78
CA THR A 107 -7.57 7.25 -8.07
C THR A 107 -6.54 6.14 -7.86
N TYR A 108 -5.24 6.44 -7.97
CA TYR A 108 -4.12 5.48 -7.95
C TYR A 108 -2.97 5.84 -6.99
N GLY A 109 -2.99 7.02 -6.36
CA GLY A 109 -2.12 7.35 -5.23
C GLY A 109 -2.56 6.58 -4.00
N SER A 110 -1.94 5.41 -3.78
CA SER A 110 -2.19 4.64 -2.57
C SER A 110 -1.75 5.49 -1.38
N ILE A 111 -2.54 5.42 -0.30
CA ILE A 111 -2.21 5.98 1.01
C ILE A 111 -0.83 5.51 1.55
N LEU A 112 -0.19 4.58 0.84
CA LEU A 112 0.98 3.82 1.23
C LEU A 112 2.19 4.07 0.31
N ASP A 113 2.20 5.09 -0.56
CA ASP A 113 3.45 5.49 -1.24
C ASP A 113 4.49 6.07 -0.26
N ASP A 114 4.04 6.56 0.90
CA ASP A 114 4.90 6.86 2.06
C ASP A 114 5.38 5.60 2.83
N ILE A 115 5.03 4.38 2.38
CA ILE A 115 5.53 3.12 2.99
C ILE A 115 6.96 2.81 2.64
N VAL A 116 7.39 3.17 1.45
CA VAL A 116 8.67 2.71 0.93
C VAL A 116 9.83 3.61 1.40
N ILE A 117 9.55 4.83 1.87
CA ILE A 117 10.56 5.89 1.88
C ILE A 117 11.31 6.04 3.21
N ASN A 118 10.80 5.59 4.37
CA ASN A 118 11.54 5.78 5.62
C ASN A 118 11.63 4.53 6.52
N THR A 119 12.87 4.03 6.56
CA THR A 119 13.52 3.17 7.56
C THR A 119 12.97 1.75 7.75
N GLY A 120 13.71 0.79 7.20
CA GLY A 120 13.66 -0.60 7.63
C GLY A 120 12.59 -1.43 6.95
N GLN A 121 13.03 -2.29 6.04
CA GLN A 121 12.37 -3.53 5.64
C GLN A 121 11.13 -3.93 6.47
N LEU A 122 9.96 -3.83 5.86
CA LEU A 122 9.02 -4.95 5.96
C LEU A 122 9.49 -6.02 4.97
N GLN A 123 10.51 -6.78 5.34
CA GLN A 123 10.91 -7.95 4.57
C GLN A 123 9.72 -8.92 4.51
N GLY A 124 9.13 -9.09 3.32
CA GLY A 124 8.18 -10.17 3.05
C GLY A 124 6.71 -9.90 3.39
N ILE A 125 6.25 -8.64 3.33
CA ILE A 125 4.81 -8.29 3.33
C ILE A 125 4.49 -7.51 2.05
N ASP A 126 3.69 -8.12 1.18
CA ASP A 126 3.27 -7.50 -0.08
C ASP A 126 2.08 -6.57 0.15
N LEU A 127 2.11 -5.38 -0.47
CA LEU A 127 0.94 -4.50 -0.58
C LEU A 127 0.41 -4.53 -2.01
N VAL A 128 -0.86 -4.89 -2.16
CA VAL A 128 -1.54 -5.02 -3.44
C VAL A 128 -2.74 -4.09 -3.49
N TYR A 129 -2.71 -3.12 -4.39
CA TYR A 129 -3.91 -2.33 -4.72
C TYR A 129 -4.81 -3.14 -5.65
N THR A 130 -6.01 -3.49 -5.18
CA THR A 130 -6.99 -4.26 -5.96
C THR A 130 -8.40 -3.74 -5.67
N PRO A 131 -8.75 -2.54 -6.13
CA PRO A 131 -10.04 -1.93 -5.81
C PRO A 131 -11.19 -2.80 -6.34
N ILE A 132 -12.15 -3.08 -5.46
CA ILE A 132 -13.34 -3.86 -5.77
C ILE A 132 -14.53 -2.91 -5.80
N LYS A 133 -15.00 -2.61 -7.02
CA LYS A 133 -16.07 -1.63 -7.29
C LYS A 133 -17.33 -1.85 -6.45
N SER A 134 -17.66 -3.09 -6.11
CA SER A 134 -18.85 -3.42 -5.31
C SER A 134 -18.74 -3.03 -3.83
N LEU A 135 -17.54 -2.75 -3.33
CA LEU A 135 -17.28 -2.28 -1.95
C LEU A 135 -17.37 -0.78 -1.83
N GLU A 136 -16.93 -0.07 -2.88
CA GLU A 136 -16.89 1.38 -2.89
C GLU A 136 -18.28 1.99 -2.78
N ARG A 137 -18.36 3.05 -1.97
CA ARG A 137 -19.53 3.93 -1.88
C ARG A 137 -19.07 5.33 -2.24
N ASN A 138 -19.86 6.32 -1.82
CA ASN A 138 -19.54 7.72 -1.96
C ASN A 138 -18.25 8.06 -1.21
N PHE A 139 -17.66 9.20 -1.54
CA PHE A 139 -16.55 9.75 -0.77
C PHE A 139 -16.93 9.93 0.70
N PHE A 140 -15.91 9.85 1.57
CA PHE A 140 -16.06 10.25 2.96
C PHE A 140 -16.50 11.71 3.05
N LYS A 141 -17.39 12.01 4.00
CA LYS A 141 -17.90 13.36 4.26
C LYS A 141 -17.51 13.90 5.63
N GLU A 142 -16.94 13.04 6.46
CA GLU A 142 -16.45 13.34 7.79
C GLU A 142 -14.98 12.95 7.87
N ASP A 143 -14.28 13.55 8.81
CA ASP A 143 -12.92 13.12 9.15
C ASP A 143 -12.94 11.69 9.69
N ILE A 144 -11.91 10.92 9.32
CA ILE A 144 -11.76 9.55 9.82
C ILE A 144 -11.32 9.60 11.28
N LYS A 145 -12.10 8.98 12.16
CA LYS A 145 -11.88 8.99 13.61
C LYS A 145 -11.23 7.72 14.13
N THR A 146 -11.41 6.58 13.46
CA THR A 146 -10.93 5.29 13.96
C THR A 146 -10.87 4.21 12.87
N VAL A 147 -10.20 3.12 13.19
CA VAL A 147 -10.17 1.87 12.40
C VAL A 147 -11.02 0.79 13.08
N VAL A 148 -11.79 0.03 12.32
CA VAL A 148 -12.54 -1.13 12.82
C VAL A 148 -11.92 -2.41 12.27
N LEU A 149 -11.61 -3.34 13.17
CA LEU A 149 -11.00 -4.63 12.85
C LEU A 149 -12.07 -5.71 12.76
N HIS A 150 -11.99 -6.51 11.70
CA HIS A 150 -12.95 -7.55 11.34
C HIS A 150 -12.25 -8.88 11.03
N ARG A 151 -13.06 -9.95 10.90
CA ARG A 151 -12.64 -11.26 10.38
C ARG A 151 -13.61 -11.78 9.34
N THR A 152 -13.07 -12.44 8.32
CA THR A 152 -13.80 -12.69 7.07
C THR A 152 -14.74 -13.89 7.09
N VAL A 153 -14.64 -14.78 8.10
CA VAL A 153 -15.24 -16.13 8.08
C VAL A 153 -14.84 -16.89 6.81
N SER A 154 -13.57 -16.77 6.40
CA SER A 154 -13.02 -17.37 5.19
C SER A 154 -11.58 -17.84 5.43
N ASN A 155 -11.16 -18.87 4.71
CA ASN A 155 -9.81 -19.41 4.81
C ASN A 155 -8.77 -18.62 3.98
N THR A 156 -9.20 -17.88 2.96
CA THR A 156 -8.28 -17.17 2.04
C THR A 156 -8.79 -15.77 1.67
N ALA A 157 -7.86 -14.87 1.37
CA ALA A 157 -8.16 -13.53 0.87
C ALA A 157 -8.85 -13.60 -0.50
N GLU A 158 -8.41 -14.52 -1.35
CA GLU A 158 -8.98 -14.71 -2.69
C GLU A 158 -10.47 -15.09 -2.63
N SER A 159 -10.86 -15.99 -1.72
CA SER A 159 -12.26 -16.38 -1.51
C SER A 159 -13.11 -15.18 -1.07
N THR A 160 -12.60 -14.39 -0.11
CA THR A 160 -13.27 -13.17 0.37
C THR A 160 -13.45 -12.16 -0.76
N MET A 161 -12.39 -11.86 -1.52
CA MET A 161 -12.48 -10.90 -2.61
C MET A 161 -13.35 -11.41 -3.76
N ARG A 162 -13.35 -12.72 -4.05
CA ARG A 162 -14.24 -13.33 -5.05
C ARG A 162 -15.70 -13.14 -4.67
N TYR A 163 -16.04 -13.37 -3.39
CA TYR A 163 -17.38 -13.08 -2.87
C TYR A 163 -17.74 -11.60 -3.06
N TRP A 164 -16.87 -10.67 -2.67
CA TRP A 164 -17.15 -9.24 -2.85
C TRP A 164 -17.35 -8.87 -4.33
N ARG A 165 -16.49 -9.35 -5.23
CA ARG A 165 -16.60 -9.11 -6.68
C ARG A 165 -17.90 -9.66 -7.28
N SER A 166 -18.42 -10.76 -6.74
CA SER A 166 -19.68 -11.36 -7.21
C SER A 166 -20.94 -10.52 -6.92
N LYS A 167 -20.87 -9.55 -6.00
CA LYS A 167 -22.04 -8.75 -5.60
C LYS A 167 -22.09 -7.47 -6.41
N LYS A 168 -23.31 -7.01 -6.72
CA LYS A 168 -23.53 -5.65 -7.23
C LYS A 168 -23.15 -4.58 -6.20
N ARG A 169 -23.35 -4.88 -4.90
CA ARG A 169 -23.10 -3.99 -3.77
C ARG A 169 -22.77 -4.82 -2.52
N ALA A 170 -21.50 -5.11 -2.29
CA ALA A 170 -21.02 -5.96 -1.19
C ALA A 170 -20.84 -5.16 0.11
N ALA A 171 -21.14 -5.78 1.25
CA ALA A 171 -20.62 -5.33 2.54
C ALA A 171 -19.19 -5.88 2.72
N GLY A 172 -18.27 -5.02 3.15
CA GLY A 172 -16.85 -5.29 3.24
C GLY A 172 -16.08 -4.01 3.51
N THR A 173 -14.75 -4.08 3.45
CA THR A 173 -13.84 -3.10 4.06
C THR A 173 -12.88 -2.44 3.07
N ASN A 174 -12.17 -1.42 3.54
CA ASN A 174 -11.15 -0.70 2.77
C ASN A 174 -9.89 -1.53 2.55
N PHE A 175 -9.53 -2.34 3.56
CA PHE A 175 -8.39 -3.24 3.50
C PHE A 175 -8.79 -4.68 3.84
N LEU A 176 -8.02 -5.62 3.30
CA LEU A 176 -8.09 -7.04 3.58
C LEU A 176 -6.66 -7.58 3.80
N ILE A 177 -6.43 -8.35 4.86
CA ILE A 177 -5.12 -8.91 5.18
C ILE A 177 -5.12 -10.44 5.01
N GLY A 178 -4.30 -10.95 4.10
CA GLY A 178 -4.09 -12.38 3.88
C GLY A 178 -3.38 -13.07 5.04
N LYS A 179 -3.48 -14.40 5.12
CA LYS A 179 -2.77 -15.21 6.14
C LYS A 179 -1.25 -15.18 5.99
N ASP A 180 -0.78 -14.93 4.77
CA ASP A 180 0.61 -14.73 4.41
C ASP A 180 1.18 -13.36 4.82
N GLY A 181 0.32 -12.44 5.27
CA GLY A 181 0.66 -11.07 5.60
C GLY A 181 0.37 -10.07 4.48
N THR A 182 -0.02 -10.51 3.29
CA THR A 182 -0.30 -9.61 2.17
C THR A 182 -1.44 -8.65 2.51
N ILE A 183 -1.19 -7.35 2.36
CA ILE A 183 -2.17 -6.28 2.54
C ILE A 183 -2.83 -6.01 1.19
N TYR A 184 -4.13 -6.17 1.09
CA TYR A 184 -4.92 -5.78 -0.08
C TYR A 184 -5.68 -4.50 0.24
N GLN A 185 -5.42 -3.43 -0.50
CA GLN A 185 -6.30 -2.26 -0.48
C GLN A 185 -7.45 -2.54 -1.46
N THR A 186 -8.63 -2.85 -0.90
CA THR A 186 -9.81 -3.35 -1.63
C THR A 186 -10.82 -2.26 -1.96
N ALA A 187 -10.66 -1.06 -1.42
CA ALA A 187 -11.38 0.15 -1.83
C ALA A 187 -10.45 1.36 -1.74
N SER A 188 -10.75 2.41 -2.50
CA SER A 188 -10.08 3.70 -2.32
C SER A 188 -10.20 4.18 -0.87
N ILE A 189 -9.14 4.76 -0.33
CA ILE A 189 -9.12 5.42 0.99
C ILE A 189 -9.93 6.71 1.04
N ASN A 190 -10.27 7.27 -0.11
CA ASN A 190 -11.14 8.44 -0.20
C ASN A 190 -12.62 8.02 -0.18
N ARG A 191 -12.90 6.71 -0.31
CA ARG A 191 -14.25 6.17 -0.37
C ARG A 191 -14.58 5.35 0.85
N ARG A 192 -15.77 5.60 1.38
CA ARG A 192 -16.31 4.73 2.42
C ARG A 192 -16.69 3.38 1.87
N THR A 193 -16.63 2.38 2.74
CA THR A 193 -17.15 1.05 2.50
C THR A 193 -18.39 0.82 3.37
N SER A 194 -18.95 -0.39 3.34
CA SER A 194 -20.13 -0.74 4.14
C SER A 194 -19.73 -1.88 5.04
N HIS A 195 -19.11 -1.55 6.17
CA HIS A 195 -18.52 -2.50 7.12
C HIS A 195 -19.20 -2.48 8.49
N LEU A 196 -19.86 -1.37 8.83
CA LEU A 196 -20.76 -1.25 9.97
C LEU A 196 -22.24 -1.21 9.55
N TYR A 197 -23.15 -1.54 10.48
CA TYR A 197 -24.59 -1.39 10.33
C TYR A 197 -25.09 -0.30 11.30
N PRO A 198 -24.93 1.00 10.95
CA PRO A 198 -25.15 2.11 11.87
C PRO A 198 -26.63 2.37 12.15
N THR A 199 -27.25 1.48 12.92
CA THR A 199 -28.65 1.51 13.31
C THR A 199 -28.76 1.32 14.81
N LYS A 200 -29.77 1.93 15.44
CA LYS A 200 -30.06 1.75 16.87
C LYS A 200 -30.29 0.29 17.29
N LYS A 201 -30.62 -0.57 16.33
CA LYS A 201 -30.84 -2.02 16.57
C LYS A 201 -29.52 -2.79 16.63
N GLN A 202 -28.52 -2.39 15.86
CA GLN A 202 -27.26 -3.13 15.78
C GLN A 202 -26.19 -2.55 16.70
N MET A 203 -26.04 -1.23 16.72
CA MET A 203 -25.00 -0.54 17.49
C MET A 203 -25.33 -0.48 18.98
N TYR A 204 -24.30 -0.51 19.82
CA TYR A 204 -24.46 -0.23 21.24
C TYR A 204 -24.76 1.26 21.47
N PRO A 205 -25.59 1.62 22.47
CA PRO A 205 -26.07 2.99 22.67
C PRO A 205 -24.96 4.05 22.79
N GLU A 206 -23.84 3.70 23.40
CA GLU A 206 -22.68 4.58 23.60
C GLU A 206 -21.91 4.91 22.32
N TRP A 207 -22.02 4.06 21.29
CA TRP A 207 -21.31 4.22 20.01
C TRP A 207 -22.23 4.68 18.87
N TYR A 208 -23.54 4.53 19.03
CA TYR A 208 -24.51 4.93 18.03
C TYR A 208 -24.48 6.47 17.81
N GLY A 209 -24.21 6.89 16.57
CA GLY A 209 -24.07 8.29 16.20
C GLY A 209 -22.67 8.88 16.46
N VAL A 210 -21.77 8.11 17.08
CA VAL A 210 -20.36 8.47 17.26
C VAL A 210 -19.52 7.91 16.11
N TYR A 211 -19.69 6.61 15.85
CA TYR A 211 -18.99 5.88 14.80
C TYR A 211 -19.95 5.29 13.78
N ASP A 212 -19.63 5.47 12.50
CA ASP A 212 -20.35 4.86 11.39
C ASP A 212 -19.44 4.70 10.17
N ASN A 213 -20.00 4.32 9.03
CA ASN A 213 -19.21 4.15 7.80
C ASN A 213 -18.67 5.48 7.22
N GLN A 214 -19.05 6.66 7.71
CA GLN A 214 -18.55 7.96 7.23
C GLN A 214 -17.27 8.40 7.93
N ASN A 215 -16.96 7.85 9.09
CA ASN A 215 -15.82 8.27 9.90
C ASN A 215 -14.96 7.09 10.38
N THR A 216 -15.10 5.92 9.75
CA THR A 216 -14.33 4.73 10.08
C THR A 216 -13.76 4.02 8.86
N ILE A 217 -12.53 3.53 9.00
CA ILE A 217 -11.88 2.65 8.04
C ILE A 217 -12.03 1.21 8.52
N GLY A 218 -12.54 0.33 7.66
CA GLY A 218 -12.59 -1.10 7.97
C GLY A 218 -11.32 -1.82 7.51
N ILE A 219 -10.84 -2.76 8.32
CA ILE A 219 -9.82 -3.75 7.95
C ILE A 219 -10.37 -5.15 8.23
N GLU A 220 -10.46 -5.96 7.17
CA GLU A 220 -10.78 -7.38 7.27
C GLU A 220 -9.50 -8.20 7.39
N VAL A 221 -9.46 -9.12 8.36
CA VAL A 221 -8.33 -10.03 8.53
C VAL A 221 -8.80 -11.43 8.19
N VAL A 222 -8.14 -12.10 7.24
CA VAL A 222 -8.57 -13.44 6.81
C VAL A 222 -8.52 -14.42 7.97
N GLY A 223 -9.66 -15.03 8.25
CA GLY A 223 -9.80 -16.08 9.23
C GLY A 223 -11.18 -16.69 9.25
N ASN A 224 -11.23 -17.94 9.70
CA ASN A 224 -12.43 -18.75 9.73
C ASN A 224 -12.96 -18.89 11.17
N TYR A 225 -14.28 -19.07 11.30
CA TYR A 225 -14.93 -19.32 12.58
C TYR A 225 -15.51 -20.73 12.58
N LYS A 226 -15.02 -21.59 13.47
CA LYS A 226 -15.44 -22.98 13.56
C LYS A 226 -15.52 -23.40 15.03
N ASP A 227 -16.56 -24.15 15.38
CA ASP A 227 -16.74 -24.73 16.72
C ASP A 227 -16.66 -23.69 17.86
N GLY A 228 -17.23 -22.50 17.62
CA GLY A 228 -17.27 -21.43 18.61
C GLY A 228 -15.97 -20.63 18.74
N LYS A 229 -14.99 -20.85 17.86
CA LYS A 229 -13.67 -20.21 17.93
C LYS A 229 -13.22 -19.69 16.58
N TRP A 230 -12.52 -18.56 16.62
CA TRP A 230 -11.74 -18.08 15.48
C TRP A 230 -10.42 -18.84 15.42
N ASP A 231 -9.95 -19.12 14.21
CA ASP A 231 -8.60 -19.59 13.99
C ASP A 231 -7.54 -18.56 14.42
N GLU A 232 -6.34 -19.04 14.72
CA GLU A 232 -5.23 -18.19 15.12
C GLU A 232 -4.73 -17.33 13.95
N LEU A 233 -4.12 -16.19 14.28
CA LEU A 233 -3.50 -15.30 13.32
C LEU A 233 -2.03 -15.69 13.13
N PRO A 234 -1.58 -16.00 11.90
CA PRO A 234 -0.16 -16.17 11.62
C PRO A 234 0.63 -14.89 11.95
N TYR A 235 1.87 -15.04 12.39
CA TYR A 235 2.72 -13.91 12.79
C TYR A 235 2.80 -12.81 11.71
N LYS A 236 3.02 -13.17 10.44
CA LYS A 236 3.06 -12.22 9.32
C LYS A 236 1.76 -11.43 9.14
N GLN A 237 0.63 -12.06 9.40
CA GLN A 237 -0.69 -11.41 9.37
C GLN A 237 -0.81 -10.37 10.50
N VAL A 238 -0.33 -10.68 11.71
CA VAL A 238 -0.32 -9.73 12.84
C VAL A 238 0.60 -8.54 12.58
N VAL A 239 1.81 -8.78 12.05
CA VAL A 239 2.76 -7.73 11.66
C VAL A 239 2.14 -6.79 10.62
N ALA A 240 1.50 -7.35 9.58
CA ALA A 240 0.84 -6.57 8.55
C ALA A 240 -0.25 -5.65 9.10
N VAL A 241 -1.11 -6.17 9.98
CA VAL A 241 -2.15 -5.37 10.64
C VAL A 241 -1.51 -4.25 11.49
N HIS A 242 -0.49 -4.57 12.29
CA HIS A 242 0.20 -3.59 13.14
C HIS A 242 0.76 -2.43 12.33
N ASN A 243 1.46 -2.73 11.23
CA ASN A 243 2.09 -1.72 10.39
C ASN A 243 1.06 -0.86 9.65
N LEU A 244 -0.01 -1.48 9.16
CA LEU A 244 -1.10 -0.74 8.52
C LEU A 244 -1.78 0.20 9.53
N LEU A 245 -2.04 -0.26 10.75
CA LEU A 245 -2.64 0.57 11.80
C LEU A 245 -1.78 1.78 12.14
N ASN A 246 -0.48 1.60 12.39
CA ASN A 246 0.42 2.71 12.71
C ASN A 246 0.40 3.80 11.62
N ARG A 247 0.27 3.39 10.35
CA ARG A 247 0.24 4.32 9.22
C ARG A 247 -1.08 5.03 9.07
N LEU A 248 -2.19 4.32 9.24
CA LEU A 248 -3.52 4.94 9.25
C LEU A 248 -3.64 5.93 10.41
N HIS A 249 -3.10 5.58 11.58
CA HIS A 249 -3.05 6.50 12.72
C HIS A 249 -2.25 7.76 12.38
N ASN A 250 -1.05 7.61 11.80
CA ASN A 250 -0.23 8.75 11.43
C ASN A 250 -0.92 9.66 10.40
N LYS A 251 -1.51 9.09 9.34
CA LYS A 251 -2.15 9.89 8.29
C LYS A 251 -3.34 10.69 8.79
N TYR A 252 -4.21 10.03 9.56
CA TYR A 252 -5.44 10.65 10.04
C TYR A 252 -5.28 11.27 11.43
N ASN A 253 -4.04 11.36 11.93
CA ASN A 253 -3.72 11.87 13.26
C ASN A 253 -4.58 11.23 14.36
N MET A 254 -4.80 9.91 14.27
CA MET A 254 -5.55 9.17 15.28
C MET A 254 -4.63 8.93 16.48
N HIS A 255 -5.12 9.20 17.70
CA HIS A 255 -4.36 8.92 18.90
C HIS A 255 -4.20 7.40 19.10
N ASN A 256 -3.09 6.98 19.73
CA ASN A 256 -2.84 5.58 20.04
C ASN A 256 -4.04 4.96 20.79
N GLU A 257 -4.44 3.76 20.36
CA GLU A 257 -5.63 3.00 20.82
C GLU A 257 -6.98 3.31 20.16
N GLN A 258 -7.04 4.22 19.17
CA GLN A 258 -8.27 4.45 18.40
C GLN A 258 -8.48 3.42 17.28
N PHE A 259 -8.51 2.13 17.64
CA PHE A 259 -9.09 1.09 16.80
C PHE A 259 -9.98 0.17 17.64
N PHE A 260 -11.07 -0.27 17.05
CA PHE A 260 -12.07 -1.08 17.75
C PHE A 260 -12.24 -2.43 17.09
N ALA A 261 -12.56 -3.43 17.91
CA ALA A 261 -13.10 -4.66 17.39
C ALA A 261 -14.53 -4.41 16.90
N HIS A 262 -14.93 -5.09 15.84
CA HIS A 262 -16.28 -4.95 15.29
C HIS A 262 -17.37 -5.17 16.34
N GLU A 263 -17.20 -6.20 17.18
CA GLU A 263 -18.08 -6.56 18.29
C GLU A 263 -18.02 -5.59 19.48
N THR A 264 -17.09 -4.64 19.50
CA THR A 264 -17.09 -3.55 20.50
C THR A 264 -18.09 -2.46 20.13
N LEU A 265 -18.26 -2.16 18.84
CA LEU A 265 -19.11 -1.08 18.37
C LEU A 265 -20.56 -1.51 18.16
N GLN A 266 -20.77 -2.77 17.73
CA GLN A 266 -22.10 -3.28 17.43
C GLN A 266 -22.21 -4.79 17.65
N ARG A 267 -23.44 -5.29 17.78
CA ARG A 267 -23.70 -6.73 17.95
C ARG A 267 -23.05 -7.54 16.83
N LYS A 268 -22.15 -8.43 17.19
CA LYS A 268 -21.43 -9.28 16.24
C LYS A 268 -20.89 -10.54 16.95
N THR A 269 -20.37 -11.48 16.17
CA THR A 269 -19.70 -12.68 16.69
C THR A 269 -18.56 -12.27 17.61
N ALA A 270 -18.54 -12.82 18.82
CA ALA A 270 -17.48 -12.55 19.79
C ALA A 270 -16.11 -12.96 19.22
N GLY A 271 -15.11 -12.12 19.43
CA GLY A 271 -13.74 -12.36 18.98
C GLY A 271 -13.49 -12.04 17.51
N GLU A 272 -14.45 -11.49 16.76
CA GLU A 272 -14.26 -11.09 15.37
C GLU A 272 -13.09 -10.10 15.25
N GLY A 273 -13.24 -8.87 15.74
CA GLY A 273 -12.10 -7.97 15.85
C GLY A 273 -11.24 -8.26 17.08
N GLY A 274 -11.82 -8.80 18.15
CA GLY A 274 -11.17 -8.95 19.45
C GLY A 274 -9.97 -9.88 19.42
N THR A 275 -10.01 -10.93 18.59
CA THR A 275 -8.86 -11.85 18.41
C THR A 275 -7.68 -11.17 17.73
N VAL A 276 -7.96 -10.27 16.78
CA VAL A 276 -6.94 -9.43 16.12
C VAL A 276 -6.31 -8.47 17.14
N ILE A 277 -7.13 -7.79 17.94
CA ILE A 277 -6.66 -6.87 18.99
C ILE A 277 -5.79 -7.62 20.01
N PHE A 278 -6.22 -8.81 20.45
CA PHE A 278 -5.45 -9.63 21.37
C PHE A 278 -4.08 -9.99 20.79
N ALA A 279 -4.02 -10.45 19.53
CA ALA A 279 -2.77 -10.77 18.85
C ALA A 279 -1.85 -9.54 18.72
N LEU A 280 -2.40 -8.36 18.43
CA LEU A 280 -1.64 -7.10 18.38
C LEU A 280 -1.06 -6.71 19.73
N ARG A 281 -1.78 -6.92 20.84
CA ARG A 281 -1.29 -6.65 22.20
C ARG A 281 -0.11 -7.56 22.54
N VAL A 282 -0.24 -8.86 22.24
CA VAL A 282 0.83 -9.83 22.41
C VAL A 282 2.05 -9.44 21.57
N TYR A 283 1.85 -9.12 20.29
CA TYR A 283 2.92 -8.66 19.41
C TYR A 283 3.63 -7.40 19.92
N ARG A 284 2.88 -6.39 20.39
CA ARG A 284 3.46 -5.16 20.97
C ARG A 284 4.30 -5.44 22.22
N SER A 285 3.84 -6.33 23.10
CA SER A 285 4.62 -6.74 24.28
C SER A 285 5.92 -7.49 23.94
N MET A 286 6.08 -7.99 22.71
CA MET A 286 7.33 -8.60 22.25
C MET A 286 8.31 -7.57 21.68
N LEU A 287 7.83 -6.39 21.24
CA LEU A 287 8.66 -5.33 20.68
C LEU A 287 9.33 -4.48 21.77
N GLU A 288 8.68 -4.36 22.92
CA GLU A 288 9.22 -3.73 24.12
C GLU A 288 9.34 -4.82 25.20
N PRO A 289 10.50 -5.46 25.39
CA PRO A 289 10.72 -6.20 26.61
C PRO A 289 10.58 -5.18 27.75
N ASN A 290 9.59 -5.37 28.63
CA ASN A 290 9.44 -4.52 29.82
C ASN A 290 10.81 -4.37 30.53
N PRO A 291 11.10 -3.18 31.09
CA PRO A 291 12.38 -2.86 31.72
C PRO A 291 12.77 -3.80 32.86
#